data_AF-A0A7S3RHH9-F1
#
_entry.id   AF-A0A7S3RHH9-F1
#
_cell.length_a   1.000
_cell.length_b   1.000
_cell.length_c   1.000
_cell.angle_alpha   90.00
_cell.angle_beta   90.00
_cell.angle_gamma   90.00
#
_symmetry.space_group_name_H-M   'P 1'
#
loop_
_entity.id
_entity.type
_entity.pdbx_description
1 polymer ?
#
loop_
_entity_poly.entity_id
_entity_poly.type
_entity_poly.pdbx_seq_one_letter_code
_entity_poly.pdbx_strand_id
1 'polypeptide(L)'
;IISLGVFHGQEYTRFSSMISVVKASLKMLLKAIKGIVLMSADLEGMYNAFLVQKVPGNWEKVAYPCLKPLNSWVNDFIEREQFMTDWLLNGPPKSYWISSFFFPQGFMTASLQVHARKTKIPIDTLEFFSNCRSTNNPAEVDYPESGANIHGLYLQGCGWSTAESALK
;
A
#
# COMPACT_ATOMS: atom_id res chain seq x y z
N ILE A 1 9.16 -21.85 0.55
CA ILE A 1 8.45 -20.58 0.88
C ILE A 1 8.77 -19.58 -0.22
N ILE A 2 7.75 -19.11 -0.95
CA ILE A 2 7.92 -18.17 -2.08
C ILE A 2 8.23 -16.79 -1.49
N SER A 3 9.31 -16.12 -1.94
CA SER A 3 9.77 -14.84 -1.38
C SER A 3 8.68 -13.77 -1.32
N LEU A 4 7.78 -13.77 -2.31
CA LEU A 4 6.66 -12.85 -2.38
C LEU A 4 5.61 -13.06 -1.28
N GLY A 5 5.42 -14.30 -0.81
CA GLY A 5 4.53 -14.59 0.32
C GLY A 5 5.09 -14.10 1.66
N VAL A 6 6.42 -14.13 1.82
CA VAL A 6 7.07 -13.55 3.01
C VAL A 6 6.88 -12.03 3.03
N PHE A 7 7.12 -11.39 1.89
CA PHE A 7 6.87 -9.95 1.73
C PHE A 7 5.42 -9.59 2.07
N HIS A 8 4.45 -10.27 1.45
CA HIS A 8 3.03 -10.03 1.71
C HIS A 8 2.65 -10.21 3.19
N GLY A 9 3.14 -11.26 3.85
CA GLY A 9 2.88 -11.48 5.27
C GLY A 9 3.41 -10.37 6.19
N GLN A 10 4.58 -9.80 5.87
CA GLN A 10 5.13 -8.65 6.58
C GLN A 10 4.29 -7.39 6.39
N GLU A 11 3.88 -7.11 5.14
CA GLU A 11 3.00 -5.97 4.83
C GLU A 11 1.64 -6.11 5.53
N TYR A 12 1.01 -7.29 5.44
CA TYR A 12 -0.27 -7.58 6.06
C TYR A 12 -0.23 -7.40 7.58
N THR A 13 0.88 -7.79 8.22
CA THR A 13 1.07 -7.59 9.67
C THR A 13 1.07 -6.11 10.04
N ARG A 14 1.63 -5.23 9.19
CA ARG A 14 1.61 -3.77 9.40
C ARG A 14 0.21 -3.21 9.27
N PHE A 15 -0.54 -3.60 8.23
CA PHE A 15 -1.95 -3.22 8.09
C PHE A 15 -2.79 -3.68 9.28
N SER A 16 -2.61 -4.92 9.74
CA SER A 16 -3.30 -5.46 10.92
C SER A 16 -3.02 -4.63 12.19
N SER A 17 -1.75 -4.27 12.42
CA SER A 17 -1.36 -3.41 13.54
C SER A 17 -2.04 -2.03 13.46
N MET A 18 -2.02 -1.42 12.28
CA MET A 18 -2.66 -0.13 12.03
C MET A 18 -4.18 -0.17 12.23
N ILE A 19 -4.87 -1.20 11.70
CA ILE A 19 -6.31 -1.43 11.91
C ILE A 19 -6.62 -1.52 13.41
N SER A 20 -5.80 -2.24 14.17
CA SER A 20 -5.97 -2.39 15.62
C SER A 20 -5.90 -1.05 16.33
N VAL A 21 -4.89 -0.23 16.04
CA VAL A 21 -4.72 1.12 16.60
C VAL A 21 -5.90 2.03 16.24
N VAL A 22 -6.30 2.06 14.96
CA VAL A 22 -7.43 2.87 14.48
C VAL A 22 -8.72 2.46 15.19
N LYS A 23 -9.06 1.17 15.22
CA LYS A 23 -10.28 0.67 15.88
C LYS A 23 -10.29 0.93 17.38
N ALA A 24 -9.16 0.71 18.06
CA ALA A 24 -9.05 0.91 19.51
C ALA A 24 -9.18 2.40 19.87
N SER A 25 -8.45 3.27 19.17
CA SER A 25 -8.48 4.72 19.42
C SER A 25 -9.85 5.35 19.12
N LEU A 26 -10.52 4.95 18.03
CA LEU A 26 -11.90 5.40 17.74
C LEU A 26 -12.89 5.04 18.85
N LYS A 27 -12.82 3.80 19.36
CA LYS A 27 -13.67 3.35 20.47
C LYS A 27 -13.40 4.15 21.75
N MET A 28 -12.13 4.43 22.03
CA MET A 28 -11.74 5.21 23.21
C MET A 28 -12.17 6.67 23.10
N LEU A 29 -11.99 7.29 21.93
CA LEU A 29 -12.44 8.67 21.69
C LEU A 29 -13.96 8.78 21.85
N LEU A 30 -14.74 7.85 21.31
CA LEU A 30 -16.19 7.83 21.47
C LEU A 30 -16.61 7.73 22.94
N LYS A 31 -15.91 6.92 23.74
CA LYS A 31 -16.16 6.82 25.19
C LYS A 31 -15.78 8.10 25.93
N ALA A 32 -14.67 8.74 25.54
CA ALA A 32 -14.22 9.98 26.15
C ALA A 32 -15.18 11.15 25.89
N ILE A 33 -15.68 11.27 24.65
CA ILE A 33 -16.71 12.27 24.29
C ILE A 33 -18.00 12.08 25.11
N LYS A 34 -18.36 10.83 25.42
CA LYS A 34 -19.51 10.49 26.27
C LYS A 34 -19.24 10.66 27.77
N GLY A 35 -18.04 11.07 28.18
CA GLY A 35 -17.64 11.19 29.59
C GLY A 35 -17.45 9.86 30.32
N ILE A 36 -17.38 8.74 29.59
CA ILE A 36 -17.21 7.39 30.17
C ILE A 36 -15.73 7.12 30.50
N VAL A 37 -14.81 7.78 29.80
CA VAL A 37 -13.36 7.67 29.99
C VAL A 37 -12.77 9.09 30.04
N LEU A 38 -11.68 9.27 30.78
CA LEU A 38 -10.95 10.53 30.82
C LEU A 38 -10.38 10.87 29.42
N MET A 39 -10.52 12.13 29.01
CA MET A 39 -9.86 12.64 27.81
C MET A 39 -8.35 12.78 28.08
N SER A 40 -7.55 11.85 27.53
CA SER A 40 -6.09 11.97 27.57
C SER A 40 -5.59 12.94 26.50
N ALA A 41 -4.34 13.40 26.63
CA ALA A 41 -3.71 14.27 25.63
C ALA A 41 -3.71 13.66 24.21
N ASP A 42 -3.53 12.34 24.09
CA ASP A 42 -3.60 11.64 22.80
C ASP A 42 -5.03 11.67 22.20
N LEU A 43 -6.05 11.49 23.03
CA LEU A 43 -7.45 11.53 22.58
C LEU A 43 -7.89 12.94 22.21
N GLU A 44 -7.45 13.94 22.98
CA GLU A 44 -7.68 15.35 22.69
C GLU A 44 -6.98 15.77 21.39
N GLY A 45 -5.72 15.37 21.20
CA GLY A 45 -4.99 15.60 19.95
C GLY A 45 -5.67 14.96 18.74
N MET A 46 -6.18 13.73 18.90
CA MET A 46 -6.96 13.03 17.89
C MET A 46 -8.28 13.74 17.57
N TYR A 47 -9.00 14.21 18.59
CA TYR A 47 -10.24 14.98 18.42
C TYR A 47 -10.00 16.26 17.63
N ASN A 48 -8.97 17.03 18.01
CA ASN A 48 -8.61 18.27 17.32
C ASN A 48 -8.18 18.01 15.87
N ALA A 49 -7.45 16.92 15.60
CA ALA A 49 -7.08 16.53 14.24
C ALA A 49 -8.31 16.25 13.37
N PHE A 50 -9.33 15.58 13.91
CA PHE A 50 -10.58 15.32 13.19
C PHE A 50 -11.33 16.59 12.82
N LEU A 51 -11.37 17.59 13.71
CA LEU A 51 -12.02 18.88 13.44
C LEU A 51 -11.40 19.62 12.24
N VAL A 52 -10.11 19.44 11.99
CA VAL A 52 -9.37 20.07 10.89
C VAL A 52 -9.07 19.13 9.72
N GLN A 53 -9.78 17.98 9.62
CA GLN A 53 -9.60 17.00 8.54
C GLN A 53 -8.16 16.48 8.40
N LYS A 54 -7.42 16.37 9.52
CA LYS A 54 -6.07 15.82 9.56
C LYS A 54 -6.06 14.40 10.12
N VAL A 55 -5.15 13.56 9.63
CA VAL A 55 -4.86 12.25 10.21
C VAL A 55 -4.28 12.45 11.64
N PRO A 56 -4.84 11.78 12.66
CA PRO A 56 -4.31 11.83 14.02
C PRO A 56 -2.86 11.35 14.13
N GLY A 57 -2.05 12.02 14.96
CA GLY A 57 -0.62 11.69 15.09
C GLY A 57 -0.36 10.27 15.62
N ASN A 58 -1.26 9.70 16.42
CA ASN A 58 -1.17 8.30 16.85
C ASN A 58 -1.38 7.30 15.70
N TRP A 59 -2.12 7.68 14.65
CA TRP A 59 -2.26 6.87 13.43
C TRP A 59 -1.04 7.07 12.52
N GLU A 60 -0.58 8.32 12.34
CA GLU A 60 0.60 8.64 11.53
C GLU A 60 1.85 7.84 11.96
N LYS A 61 2.04 7.59 13.26
CA LYS A 61 3.16 6.79 13.80
C LYS A 61 3.21 5.34 13.29
N VAL A 62 2.07 4.77 12.92
CA VAL A 62 1.96 3.37 12.47
C VAL A 62 1.52 3.25 11.01
N ALA A 63 1.16 4.36 10.37
CA ALA A 63 0.68 4.43 9.02
C ALA A 63 1.82 4.53 8.00
N TYR A 64 1.46 4.36 6.74
CA TYR A 64 2.31 4.71 5.61
C TYR A 64 2.34 6.24 5.44
N PRO A 65 3.45 6.83 4.94
CA PRO A 65 3.53 8.26 4.67
C PRO A 65 2.44 8.71 3.70
N CYS A 66 1.65 9.71 4.09
CA CYS A 66 0.55 10.22 3.27
C CYS A 66 0.24 11.68 3.65
N LEU A 67 -0.03 12.51 2.64
CA LEU A 67 -0.43 13.92 2.81
C LEU A 67 -1.92 14.16 2.51
N LYS A 68 -2.70 13.09 2.33
CA LYS A 68 -4.14 13.19 2.06
C LYS A 68 -4.88 13.73 3.29
N PRO A 69 -5.94 14.53 3.10
CA PRO A 69 -6.85 14.87 4.20
C PRO A 69 -7.53 13.61 4.74
N LEU A 70 -8.01 13.66 5.98
CA LEU A 70 -8.54 12.52 6.73
C LEU A 70 -9.55 11.69 5.93
N ASN A 71 -10.55 12.34 5.32
CA ASN A 71 -11.57 11.64 4.52
C ASN A 71 -10.95 10.82 3.37
N SER A 72 -10.11 11.46 2.55
CA SER A 72 -9.43 10.78 1.45
C SER A 72 -8.42 9.72 1.92
N TRP A 73 -7.81 9.94 3.08
CA TRP A 73 -6.90 8.98 3.70
C TRP A 73 -7.64 7.73 4.18
N VAL A 74 -8.83 7.86 4.76
CA VAL A 74 -9.63 6.71 5.23
C VAL A 74 -10.05 5.84 4.05
N ASN A 75 -10.51 6.43 2.95
CA ASN A 75 -10.88 5.66 1.76
C ASN A 75 -9.67 4.93 1.18
N ASP A 76 -8.54 5.63 1.04
CA ASP A 76 -7.27 5.05 0.59
C ASP A 76 -6.78 3.91 1.50
N PHE A 77 -6.92 4.06 2.82
CA PHE A 77 -6.57 3.02 3.78
C PHE A 77 -7.44 1.77 3.63
N ILE A 78 -8.75 1.94 3.44
CA ILE A 78 -9.69 0.83 3.24
C ILE A 78 -9.36 0.09 1.93
N GLU A 79 -9.12 0.82 0.84
CA GLU A 79 -8.78 0.21 -0.46
C GLU A 79 -7.46 -0.58 -0.39
N ARG A 80 -6.45 -0.06 0.33
CA ARG A 80 -5.18 -0.78 0.54
C ARG A 80 -5.35 -2.04 1.37
N GLU A 81 -6.15 -1.97 2.43
CA GLU A 81 -6.46 -3.13 3.28
C GLU A 81 -7.17 -4.21 2.46
N GLN A 82 -8.16 -3.82 1.67
CA GLN A 82 -8.88 -4.72 0.76
C GLN A 82 -7.93 -5.37 -0.24
N PHE A 83 -7.02 -4.60 -0.86
CA PHE A 83 -6.01 -5.14 -1.77
C PHE A 83 -5.11 -6.20 -1.09
N MET A 84 -4.67 -5.97 0.15
CA MET A 84 -3.85 -6.93 0.89
C MET A 84 -4.63 -8.18 1.27
N THR A 85 -5.88 -8.02 1.67
CA THR A 85 -6.79 -9.10 2.05
C THR A 85 -7.17 -9.95 0.83
N ASP A 86 -7.46 -9.33 -0.31
CA ASP A 86 -7.75 -10.03 -1.56
C ASP A 86 -6.54 -10.84 -2.03
N TRP A 87 -5.33 -10.30 -1.91
CA TRP A 87 -4.11 -11.07 -2.18
C TRP A 87 -3.99 -12.26 -1.22
N LEU A 88 -4.29 -12.10 0.08
CA LEU A 88 -4.25 -13.19 1.04
C LEU A 88 -5.22 -14.33 0.67
N LEU A 89 -6.44 -13.99 0.28
CA LEU A 89 -7.53 -14.94 0.07
C LEU A 89 -7.50 -15.59 -1.32
N ASN A 90 -7.21 -14.80 -2.36
CA ASN A 90 -7.31 -15.22 -3.76
C ASN A 90 -5.95 -15.51 -4.40
N GLY A 91 -4.86 -15.25 -3.68
CA GLY A 91 -3.50 -15.38 -4.20
C GLY A 91 -3.01 -14.14 -4.95
N PRO A 92 -1.83 -14.20 -5.57
CA PRO A 92 -1.18 -13.04 -6.17
C PRO A 92 -2.03 -12.36 -7.25
N PRO A 93 -2.21 -11.03 -7.23
CA PRO A 93 -3.01 -10.31 -8.22
C PRO A 93 -2.34 -10.28 -9.59
N LYS A 94 -3.14 -10.07 -10.66
CA LYS A 94 -2.63 -9.87 -12.03
C LYS A 94 -1.79 -8.61 -12.19
N SER A 95 -2.05 -7.60 -11.35
CA SER A 95 -1.31 -6.35 -11.28
C SER A 95 -1.23 -5.85 -9.84
N TYR A 96 -0.03 -5.50 -9.37
CA TYR A 96 0.21 -5.09 -8.00
C TYR A 96 0.08 -3.57 -7.87
N TRP A 97 -0.71 -3.10 -6.90
CA TRP A 97 -0.79 -1.68 -6.59
C TRP A 97 0.47 -1.25 -5.83
N ILE A 98 1.54 -0.87 -6.52
CA ILE A 98 2.87 -0.74 -5.89
C ILE A 98 2.91 0.38 -4.84
N SER A 99 2.15 1.45 -5.06
CA SER A 99 2.04 2.55 -4.09
C SER A 99 1.21 2.19 -2.86
N SER A 100 0.52 1.03 -2.84
CA SER A 100 -0.24 0.54 -1.68
C SER A 100 0.67 0.04 -0.55
N PHE A 101 1.87 -0.41 -0.88
CA PHE A 101 2.82 -1.01 0.05
C PHE A 101 3.43 0.02 1.01
N PHE A 102 3.71 -0.41 2.24
CA PHE A 102 4.58 0.29 3.18
C PHE A 102 6.03 0.26 2.69
N PHE A 103 6.49 -0.88 2.16
CA PHE A 103 7.87 -1.06 1.70
C PHE A 103 7.97 -1.58 0.25
N PRO A 104 7.74 -0.73 -0.77
CA PRO A 104 7.82 -1.13 -2.18
C PRO A 104 9.15 -1.77 -2.60
N GLN A 105 10.27 -1.37 -1.99
CA GLN A 105 11.59 -1.97 -2.27
C GLN A 105 11.64 -3.46 -1.87
N GLY A 106 10.92 -3.85 -0.83
CA GLY A 106 10.78 -5.25 -0.41
C GLY A 106 10.08 -6.10 -1.48
N PHE A 107 9.05 -5.54 -2.11
CA PHE A 107 8.36 -6.16 -3.24
C PHE A 107 9.30 -6.36 -4.45
N MET A 108 10.08 -5.34 -4.80
CA MET A 108 11.04 -5.41 -5.91
C MET A 108 12.08 -6.50 -5.65
N THR A 109 12.65 -6.53 -4.44
CA THR A 109 13.62 -7.56 -4.05
C THR A 109 13.02 -8.96 -4.07
N ALA A 110 11.81 -9.13 -3.54
CA ALA A 110 11.10 -10.40 -3.56
C ALA A 110 10.80 -10.87 -5.00
N SER A 111 10.48 -9.95 -5.90
CA SER A 111 10.23 -10.24 -7.33
C SER A 111 11.50 -10.70 -8.04
N LEU A 112 12.65 -10.03 -7.80
CA LEU A 112 13.95 -10.48 -8.30
C LEU A 112 14.30 -11.88 -7.78
N GLN A 113 14.07 -12.16 -6.49
CA GLN A 113 14.33 -13.48 -5.92
C GLN A 113 13.46 -14.58 -6.54
N VAL A 114 12.17 -14.28 -6.81
CA VAL A 114 11.27 -15.23 -7.49
C VAL A 114 11.78 -15.52 -8.90
N HIS A 115 12.18 -14.48 -9.64
CA HIS A 115 12.72 -14.65 -10.99
C HIS A 115 14.05 -15.41 -11.00
N ALA A 116 15.01 -15.02 -10.15
CA ALA A 116 16.31 -15.68 -9.99
C ALA A 116 16.18 -17.17 -9.70
N ARG A 117 15.24 -17.56 -8.81
CA ARG A 117 14.97 -18.97 -8.50
C ARG A 117 14.36 -19.72 -9.68
N LYS A 118 13.49 -19.07 -10.48
CA LYS A 118 12.86 -19.65 -11.67
C LYS A 118 13.89 -19.88 -12.79
N THR A 119 14.77 -18.93 -13.02
CA THR A 119 15.77 -18.96 -14.12
C THR A 119 17.11 -19.55 -13.73
N LYS A 120 17.36 -19.77 -12.43
CA LYS A 120 18.65 -20.20 -11.85
C LYS A 120 19.80 -19.22 -12.16
N ILE A 121 19.46 -17.95 -12.38
CA ILE A 121 20.43 -16.86 -12.59
C ILE A 121 20.71 -16.18 -11.24
N PRO A 122 21.97 -15.84 -10.91
CA PRO A 122 22.29 -15.10 -9.71
C PRO A 122 21.57 -13.75 -9.64
N ILE A 123 21.02 -13.42 -8.47
CA ILE A 123 20.23 -12.19 -8.28
C ILE A 123 21.00 -10.92 -8.61
N ASP A 124 22.32 -10.89 -8.36
CA ASP A 124 23.18 -9.72 -8.57
C ASP A 124 23.39 -9.38 -10.05
N THR A 125 23.00 -10.28 -10.96
CA THR A 125 23.07 -10.07 -12.41
C THR A 125 21.74 -9.66 -13.02
N LEU A 126 20.68 -9.59 -12.21
CA LEU A 126 19.34 -9.25 -12.66
C LEU A 126 19.08 -7.75 -12.51
N GLU A 127 18.52 -7.16 -13.56
CA GLU A 127 18.06 -5.78 -13.56
C GLU A 127 16.59 -5.71 -13.96
N PHE A 128 15.91 -4.67 -13.49
CA PHE A 128 14.54 -4.41 -13.90
C PHE A 128 14.52 -3.66 -15.23
N PHE A 129 13.80 -4.22 -16.19
CA PHE A 129 13.36 -3.48 -17.37
C PHE A 129 11.88 -3.17 -17.24
N SER A 130 11.50 -1.93 -17.56
CA SER A 130 10.13 -1.44 -17.44
C SER A 130 9.53 -1.23 -18.81
N ASN A 131 8.33 -1.75 -19.02
CA ASN A 131 7.54 -1.55 -20.23
C ASN A 131 6.18 -0.98 -19.85
N CYS A 132 5.86 0.20 -20.37
CA CYS A 132 4.52 0.77 -20.22
C CYS A 132 3.52 -0.02 -21.05
N ARG A 133 2.38 -0.37 -20.45
CA ARG A 133 1.27 -1.03 -21.15
C ARG A 133 0.39 0.01 -21.84
N SER A 134 -0.37 -0.42 -22.85
CA SER A 134 -1.35 0.41 -23.54
C SER A 134 -2.61 0.68 -22.72
N THR A 135 -2.90 -0.17 -21.72
CA THR A 135 -4.03 0.00 -20.80
C THR A 135 -3.56 0.41 -19.41
N ASN A 136 -4.35 1.26 -18.77
CA ASN A 136 -4.20 1.65 -17.36
C ASN A 136 -5.09 0.81 -16.44
N ASN A 137 -5.95 -0.06 -16.97
CA ASN A 137 -6.88 -0.85 -16.19
C ASN A 137 -6.22 -2.15 -15.68
N PRO A 138 -6.05 -2.33 -14.36
CA PRO A 138 -5.46 -3.54 -13.79
C PRO A 138 -6.24 -4.83 -14.08
N ALA A 139 -7.54 -4.73 -14.42
CA ALA A 139 -8.38 -5.90 -14.72
C ALA A 139 -8.19 -6.44 -16.14
N GLU A 140 -7.69 -5.61 -17.06
CA GLU A 140 -7.52 -5.93 -18.49
C GLU A 140 -6.17 -6.60 -18.79
N VAL A 141 -5.27 -6.71 -17.81
CA VAL A 141 -3.98 -7.36 -17.98
C VAL A 141 -4.04 -8.83 -17.57
N ASP A 142 -3.31 -9.67 -18.28
CA ASP A 142 -3.08 -11.07 -17.90
C ASP A 142 -1.83 -11.24 -17.04
N TYR A 143 -1.71 -12.41 -16.42
CA TYR A 143 -0.51 -12.78 -15.66
C TYR A 143 0.72 -12.74 -16.59
N PRO A 144 1.79 -12.03 -16.20
CA PRO A 144 2.98 -11.96 -17.02
C PRO A 144 3.73 -13.31 -16.98
N GLU A 145 4.28 -13.73 -18.13
CA GLU A 145 5.12 -14.94 -18.21
C GLU A 145 6.42 -14.78 -17.38
N SER A 146 6.93 -13.55 -17.34
CA SER A 146 8.09 -13.13 -16.55
C SER A 146 7.89 -11.72 -16.02
N GLY A 147 8.28 -11.49 -14.76
CA GLY A 147 8.15 -10.20 -14.08
C GLY A 147 6.81 -10.05 -13.34
N ALA A 148 6.40 -8.80 -13.12
CA ALA A 148 5.17 -8.44 -12.45
C ALA A 148 4.57 -7.21 -13.12
N ASN A 149 3.25 -7.19 -13.35
CA ASN A 149 2.57 -5.96 -13.74
C ASN A 149 2.35 -5.12 -12.48
N ILE A 150 2.56 -3.81 -12.57
CA ILE A 150 2.36 -2.88 -11.46
C ILE A 150 1.49 -1.70 -11.89
N HIS A 151 0.79 -1.10 -10.93
CA HIS A 151 0.02 0.13 -11.13
C HIS A 151 0.10 1.04 -9.89
N GLY A 152 -0.43 2.26 -10.01
CA GLY A 152 -0.41 3.27 -8.94
C GLY A 152 0.85 4.14 -8.91
N LEU A 153 1.65 4.12 -9.98
CA LEU A 153 2.73 5.07 -10.18
C LEU A 153 2.19 6.36 -10.78
N TYR A 154 2.77 7.49 -10.36
CA TYR A 154 2.49 8.80 -10.91
C TYR A 154 3.76 9.37 -11.52
N LEU A 155 3.64 10.00 -12.69
CA LEU A 155 4.70 10.79 -13.29
C LEU A 155 4.59 12.23 -12.80
N GLN A 156 5.71 12.82 -12.41
CA GLN A 156 5.79 14.21 -11.99
C GLN A 156 6.72 14.98 -12.94
N GLY A 157 6.25 16.12 -13.43
CA GLY A 157 7.03 16.99 -14.34
C GLY A 157 7.09 16.52 -15.80
N CYS A 158 6.38 15.43 -16.16
CA CYS A 158 6.26 14.92 -17.52
C CYS A 158 4.93 14.20 -17.70
N GLY A 159 4.47 14.07 -18.94
CA GLY A 159 3.32 13.23 -19.32
C GLY A 159 3.78 11.94 -19.98
N TRP A 160 2.97 10.87 -19.93
CA TRP A 160 3.21 9.69 -20.77
C TRP A 160 2.31 9.72 -22.00
N SER A 161 2.90 9.59 -23.19
CA SER A 161 2.19 9.40 -24.45
C SER A 161 1.94 7.92 -24.69
N THR A 162 0.72 7.42 -24.49
CA THR A 162 0.40 6.01 -24.81
C THR A 162 0.54 5.72 -26.31
N ALA A 163 0.31 6.73 -27.17
CA ALA A 163 0.43 6.59 -28.62
C ALA A 163 1.89 6.43 -29.08
N GLU A 164 2.81 7.19 -28.48
CA GLU A 164 4.23 7.19 -28.87
C GLU A 164 5.08 6.30 -27.95
N SER A 165 4.50 5.78 -26.86
CA SER A 165 5.20 5.06 -25.79
C SER A 165 6.44 5.82 -25.29
N ALA A 166 6.29 7.14 -25.12
CA ALA A 166 7.36 8.06 -24.77
C ALA A 166 6.88 9.15 -23.80
N LEU A 167 7.84 9.79 -23.11
CA LEU A 167 7.58 10.94 -22.24
C LEU A 167 7.30 12.21 -23.07
N LYS A 168 6.33 13.00 -22.63
CA LYS A 168 6.01 14.35 -23.12
C LYS A 168 6.51 15.40 -22.13
#